data_AF-A0A4Q6G4F3-F1
#
_entry.id   AF-A0A4Q6G4F3-F1
#
_cell.length_a   1.000
_cell.length_b   1.000
_cell.length_c   1.000
_cell.angle_alpha   90.00
_cell.angle_beta   90.00
_cell.angle_gamma   90.00
#
_symmetry.space_group_name_H-M   'P 1'
#
loop_
_entity.id
_entity.type
_entity.pdbx_description
1 polymer ?
#
loop_
_entity_poly.entity_id
_entity_poly.type
_entity_poly.pdbx_seq_one_letter_code
_entity_poly.pdbx_strand_id
1 'polypeptide(L)'
;ARLLADAGIIRNRLKVEAAIHNAQVIRAMRKSHGGFSQWLEAHHPLSKADWVKLFRKTFRFTGGEITGEFLMSLGYLPGAHREDCPAFKRAARQKPAWMRKPPGGLPAA
;
A
#
# COMPACT_ATOMS: atom_id res chain seq x y z
N ALA A 1 -17.70 11.16 -18.52
CA ALA A 1 -17.20 11.56 -19.85
C ALA A 1 -15.92 12.40 -19.78
N ARG A 2 -15.90 13.52 -19.02
CA ARG A 2 -14.76 14.48 -18.94
C ARG A 2 -13.37 13.84 -18.79
N LEU A 3 -13.14 12.99 -17.79
CA LEU A 3 -11.80 12.41 -17.54
C LEU A 3 -11.28 11.55 -18.69
N LEU A 4 -12.15 10.89 -19.47
CA LEU A 4 -11.72 10.05 -20.59
C LEU A 4 -11.30 10.86 -21.83
N ALA A 5 -11.59 12.16 -21.85
CA ALA A 5 -11.12 13.07 -22.89
C ALA A 5 -9.77 13.73 -22.54
N ASP A 6 -9.30 13.57 -21.30
CA ASP A 6 -8.07 14.19 -20.83
C ASP A 6 -6.82 13.42 -21.31
N ALA A 7 -5.97 14.08 -22.10
CA ALA A 7 -4.74 13.50 -22.63
C ALA A 7 -3.60 13.43 -21.61
N GLY A 8 -3.72 14.11 -20.46
CA GLY A 8 -2.72 14.07 -19.38
C GLY A 8 -2.77 12.81 -18.53
N ILE A 9 -3.72 11.90 -18.77
CA ILE A 9 -3.90 10.66 -17.99
C ILE A 9 -4.01 9.41 -18.87
N ILE A 10 -3.91 8.24 -18.23
CA ILE A 10 -4.26 6.97 -18.87
C ILE A 10 -5.79 6.90 -19.03
N ARG A 11 -6.28 7.09 -20.26
CA ARG A 11 -7.70 7.11 -20.65
C ARG A 11 -8.37 5.72 -20.66
N ASN A 12 -8.30 5.02 -19.54
CA ASN A 12 -8.95 3.73 -19.35
C ASN A 12 -10.14 3.86 -18.39
N ARG A 13 -11.35 3.57 -18.88
CA ARG A 13 -12.59 3.71 -18.09
C ARG A 13 -12.56 2.90 -16.80
N LEU A 14 -12.12 1.64 -16.85
CA LEU A 14 -12.09 0.78 -15.66
C LEU A 14 -11.11 1.30 -14.60
N LYS A 15 -9.94 1.83 -15.00
CA LYS A 15 -8.98 2.45 -14.07
C LYS A 15 -9.55 3.72 -13.42
N VAL A 16 -10.26 4.56 -14.19
CA VAL A 16 -10.92 5.76 -13.65
C VAL A 16 -11.99 5.39 -12.63
N GLU A 17 -12.88 4.46 -12.97
CA GLU A 17 -13.92 3.99 -12.05
C GLU A 17 -13.33 3.32 -10.79
N ALA A 18 -12.24 2.57 -10.94
CA ALA A 18 -11.52 1.99 -9.81
C ALA A 18 -10.93 3.06 -8.87
N ALA A 19 -10.34 4.13 -9.42
CA ALA A 19 -9.83 5.23 -8.61
C ALA A 19 -10.94 5.93 -7.81
N ILE A 20 -12.12 6.13 -8.41
CA ILE A 20 -13.30 6.70 -7.74
C ILE A 20 -13.77 5.78 -6.61
N HIS A 21 -13.96 4.49 -6.89
CA HIS A 21 -14.34 3.49 -5.87
C HIS A 21 -13.34 3.46 -4.72
N ASN A 22 -12.05 3.36 -5.01
CA ASN A 22 -11.01 3.25 -3.99
C ASN A 22 -10.94 4.51 -3.11
N ALA A 23 -11.14 5.69 -3.69
CA ALA A 23 -11.23 6.94 -2.94
C ALA A 23 -12.43 6.96 -1.97
N GLN A 24 -13.58 6.41 -2.38
CA GLN A 24 -14.75 6.29 -1.50
C GLN A 24 -14.48 5.34 -0.32
N VAL A 25 -13.83 4.20 -0.59
CA VAL A 25 -13.42 3.23 0.44
C VAL A 25 -12.44 3.88 1.43
N ILE A 26 -11.39 4.56 0.95
CA ILE A 26 -10.44 5.29 1.79
C ILE A 26 -11.15 6.36 2.63
N ARG A 27 -12.12 7.08 2.06
CA ARG A 27 -12.89 8.08 2.80
C ARG A 27 -13.69 7.46 3.94
N ALA A 28 -14.26 6.26 3.74
CA ALA A 28 -14.98 5.54 4.79
C ALA A 28 -14.06 5.06 5.92
N MET A 29 -12.79 4.74 5.63
CA MET A 29 -11.80 4.31 6.63
C MET A 29 -11.51 5.38 7.69
N ARG A 30 -11.73 6.67 7.39
CA ARG A 30 -11.62 7.73 8.39
C ARG A 30 -12.54 7.50 9.59
N LYS A 31 -13.72 6.92 9.36
CA LYS A 31 -14.68 6.61 10.43
C LYS A 31 -14.31 5.36 11.21
N SER A 32 -13.77 4.33 10.56
CA SER A 32 -13.50 3.03 11.20
C SER A 32 -12.11 2.92 11.82
N HIS A 33 -11.09 3.55 11.24
CA HIS A 33 -9.69 3.41 11.66
C HIS A 33 -9.02 4.76 11.96
N GLY A 34 -9.70 5.88 11.72
CA GLY A 34 -9.08 7.21 11.77
C GLY A 34 -8.37 7.62 10.48
N GLY A 35 -8.26 6.71 9.49
CA GLY A 35 -7.68 6.99 8.18
C GLY A 35 -7.06 5.76 7.53
N PHE A 36 -6.57 5.92 6.29
CA PHE A 36 -5.95 4.84 5.55
C PHE A 36 -4.58 4.44 6.13
N SER A 37 -3.78 5.39 6.62
CA SER A 37 -2.52 5.08 7.29
C SER A 37 -2.73 4.22 8.53
N GLN A 38 -3.72 4.57 9.35
CA GLN A 38 -4.08 3.79 10.54
C GLN A 38 -4.67 2.43 10.18
N TRP A 39 -5.41 2.33 9.05
CA TRP A 39 -5.86 1.04 8.53
C TRP A 39 -4.69 0.15 8.10
N LEU A 40 -3.65 0.70 7.47
CA LEU A 40 -2.43 -0.06 7.15
C LEU A 40 -1.68 -0.51 8.42
N GLU A 41 -1.54 0.37 9.40
CA GLU A 41 -0.92 0.03 10.69
C GLU A 41 -1.69 -1.06 11.44
N ALA A 42 -3.03 -1.00 11.46
CA ALA A 42 -3.87 -1.99 12.13
C ALA A 42 -3.75 -3.40 11.53
N HIS A 43 -3.33 -3.51 10.28
CA HIS A 43 -3.10 -4.79 9.60
C HIS A 43 -1.62 -5.14 9.50
N HIS A 44 -0.70 -4.31 9.99
CA HIS A 44 0.72 -4.66 10.00
C HIS A 44 1.06 -5.41 11.31
N PRO A 45 1.85 -6.50 11.27
CA PRO A 45 2.48 -7.11 10.10
C PRO A 45 1.59 -8.16 9.40
N LEU A 46 1.71 -8.23 8.08
CA LEU A 46 1.15 -9.31 7.25
C LEU A 46 2.16 -9.71 6.17
N SER A 47 2.08 -10.96 5.72
CA SER A 47 2.83 -11.45 4.56
C SER A 47 2.38 -10.75 3.26
N LYS A 48 3.24 -10.71 2.22
CA LYS A 48 2.83 -10.18 0.88
C LYS A 48 1.55 -10.87 0.39
N ALA A 49 1.42 -12.18 0.59
CA ALA A 49 0.25 -12.93 0.16
C ALA A 49 -1.03 -12.49 0.87
N ASP A 50 -0.97 -12.26 2.18
CA ASP A 50 -2.15 -11.85 2.96
C ASP A 50 -2.51 -10.37 2.73
N TRP A 51 -1.51 -9.52 2.51
CA TRP A 51 -1.74 -8.17 1.99
C TRP A 51 -2.48 -8.17 0.66
N VAL A 52 -2.07 -9.01 -0.30
CA VAL A 52 -2.74 -9.12 -1.59
C VAL A 52 -4.19 -9.59 -1.42
N LYS A 53 -4.45 -10.57 -0.54
CA LYS A 53 -5.82 -11.02 -0.25
C LYS A 53 -6.66 -9.88 0.34
N LEU A 54 -6.11 -9.13 1.30
CA LEU A 54 -6.79 -8.00 1.92
C LEU A 54 -7.10 -6.90 0.91
N PHE A 55 -6.10 -6.45 0.15
CA PHE A 55 -6.28 -5.41 -0.86
C PHE A 55 -7.28 -5.81 -1.93
N ARG A 56 -7.28 -7.06 -2.41
CA ARG A 56 -8.27 -7.54 -3.40
C ARG A 56 -9.71 -7.55 -2.87
N LYS A 57 -9.89 -7.76 -1.56
CA LYS A 57 -11.22 -7.69 -0.92
C LYS A 57 -11.69 -6.24 -0.74
N THR A 58 -10.75 -5.30 -0.57
CA THR A 58 -11.05 -3.92 -0.19
C THR A 58 -11.07 -2.95 -1.36
N PHE A 59 -10.21 -3.15 -2.36
CA PHE A 59 -9.96 -2.20 -3.44
C PHE A 59 -10.11 -2.86 -4.83
N ARG A 60 -10.29 -2.03 -5.84
CA ARG A 60 -10.29 -2.42 -7.26
C ARG A 60 -8.94 -2.11 -7.88
N PHE A 61 -8.54 -2.91 -8.87
CA PHE A 61 -7.26 -2.77 -9.59
C PHE A 61 -6.01 -2.93 -8.70
N THR A 62 -6.11 -3.71 -7.61
CA THR A 62 -5.01 -4.00 -6.69
C THR A 62 -4.58 -5.46 -6.82
N GLY A 63 -3.94 -5.79 -7.94
CA GLY A 63 -3.35 -7.10 -8.21
C GLY A 63 -2.14 -7.42 -7.31
N GLY A 64 -1.53 -8.59 -7.52
CA GLY A 64 -0.38 -9.07 -6.73
C GLY A 64 0.79 -8.08 -6.75
N GLU A 65 1.25 -7.73 -7.95
CA GLU A 65 2.36 -6.78 -8.10
C GLU A 65 1.97 -5.37 -7.70
N ILE A 66 0.78 -4.89 -8.07
CA ILE A 66 0.35 -3.54 -7.66
C ILE A 66 0.33 -3.39 -6.14
N THR A 67 -0.18 -4.39 -5.41
CA THR A 67 -0.19 -4.37 -3.95
C THR A 67 1.23 -4.47 -3.38
N GLY A 68 2.06 -5.35 -3.95
CA GLY A 68 3.45 -5.53 -3.55
C GLY A 68 4.27 -4.24 -3.71
N GLU A 69 4.26 -3.66 -4.90
CA GLU A 69 4.97 -2.42 -5.24
C GLU A 69 4.48 -1.24 -4.40
N PHE A 70 3.16 -1.13 -4.18
CA PHE A 70 2.59 -0.10 -3.33
C PHE A 70 3.11 -0.18 -1.90
N LEU A 71 3.03 -1.37 -1.28
CA LEU A 71 3.47 -1.56 0.11
C LEU A 71 4.99 -1.49 0.27
N MET A 72 5.75 -1.94 -0.74
CA MET A 72 7.20 -1.77 -0.79
C MET A 72 7.58 -0.29 -0.86
N SER A 73 6.90 0.49 -1.72
CA SER A 73 7.11 1.94 -1.87
C SER A 73 6.80 2.71 -0.57
N LEU A 74 5.84 2.23 0.22
CA LEU A 74 5.49 2.81 1.52
C LEU A 74 6.34 2.30 2.70
N GLY A 75 7.22 1.32 2.48
CA GLY A 75 8.03 0.72 3.55
C GLY A 75 7.26 -0.22 4.48
N TYR A 76 6.15 -0.81 4.02
CA TYR A 76 5.48 -1.92 4.72
C TYR A 76 6.04 -3.28 4.34
N LEU A 77 6.64 -3.40 3.16
CA LEU A 77 7.38 -4.58 2.71
C LEU A 77 8.84 -4.19 2.38
N PRO A 78 9.80 -5.12 2.56
CA PRO A 78 11.18 -4.91 2.12
C PRO A 78 11.29 -4.95 0.59
N GLY A 79 12.45 -4.52 0.07
CA GLY A 79 12.82 -4.74 -1.35
C GLY A 79 12.98 -3.49 -2.21
N ALA A 80 12.62 -2.29 -1.74
CA ALA A 80 12.74 -1.06 -2.54
C ALA A 80 14.18 -0.74 -2.95
N HIS A 81 15.15 -1.12 -2.12
CA HIS A 81 16.56 -0.87 -2.33
C HIS A 81 17.38 -2.07 -1.86
N ARG A 82 18.43 -2.41 -2.61
CA ARG A 82 19.52 -3.31 -2.21
C ARG A 82 20.30 -2.73 -1.02
N GLU A 83 20.88 -3.59 -0.17
CA GLU A 83 21.52 -3.17 1.09
C GLU A 83 22.72 -2.22 0.91
N ASP A 84 23.46 -2.38 -0.18
CA ASP A 84 24.59 -1.55 -0.57
C ASP A 84 24.16 -0.22 -1.23
N CYS A 85 22.86 -0.01 -1.46
CA CYS A 85 22.34 1.25 -1.99
C CYS A 85 22.39 2.37 -0.92
N PRO A 86 22.91 3.57 -1.22
CA PRO A 86 22.84 4.71 -0.31
C PRO A 86 21.42 5.08 0.13
N ALA A 87 20.42 4.82 -0.73
CA ALA A 87 19.01 5.04 -0.40
C ALA A 87 18.50 4.06 0.65
N PHE A 88 18.99 2.82 0.68
CA PHE A 88 18.67 1.85 1.74
C PHE A 88 19.06 2.40 3.11
N LYS A 89 20.29 2.92 3.26
CA LYS A 89 20.75 3.52 4.51
C LYS A 89 19.88 4.70 4.96
N ARG A 90 19.42 5.54 4.02
CA ARG A 90 18.50 6.65 4.32
C ARG A 90 17.13 6.14 4.76
N ALA A 91 16.56 5.17 4.06
CA ALA A 91 15.28 4.57 4.41
C ALA A 91 15.33 3.87 5.77
N ALA A 92 16.37 3.07 6.03
CA ALA A 92 16.55 2.34 7.30
C ALA A 92 16.58 3.26 8.53
N ARG A 93 17.19 4.45 8.41
CA ARG A 93 17.19 5.46 9.48
C ARG A 93 15.80 5.96 9.85
N GLN A 94 14.84 5.92 8.92
CA GLN A 94 13.44 6.28 9.16
C GLN A 94 12.64 5.15 9.84
N LYS A 95 13.25 4.00 10.10
CA LYS A 95 12.61 2.84 10.77
C LYS A 95 11.29 2.44 10.09
N PRO A 96 11.32 2.04 8.80
CA PRO A 96 10.12 1.67 8.05
C PRO A 96 9.40 0.49 8.71
N ALA A 97 8.11 0.30 8.42
CA ALA A 97 7.28 -0.74 9.04
C ALA A 97 7.92 -2.13 9.00
N TRP A 98 8.45 -2.54 7.85
CA TRP A 98 9.07 -3.85 7.71
C TRP A 98 10.31 -4.07 8.62
N MET A 99 10.91 -3.00 9.16
CA MET A 99 12.01 -3.07 10.12
C MET A 99 11.55 -2.91 11.59
N ARG A 100 10.27 -2.60 11.83
CA ARG A 100 9.74 -2.45 13.19
C ARG A 100 9.51 -3.84 13.80
N LYS A 101 9.83 -4.00 15.08
CA LYS A 101 9.51 -5.25 15.81
C LYS A 101 7.99 -5.39 15.91
N PRO A 102 7.40 -6.56 15.58
CA PRO A 102 6.02 -6.83 15.87
C PRO A 102 5.73 -6.67 17.38
N PRO A 103 4.56 -6.17 17.77
CA PRO A 103 4.14 -6.23 19.16
C PRO A 103 4.16 -7.70 19.62
N GLY A 104 4.90 -8.00 20.70
CA GLY A 104 5.06 -9.36 21.23
C GLY A 104 6.38 -10.07 20.89
N GLY A 105 7.32 -9.43 20.17
CA GLY A 105 8.71 -9.90 20.06
C GLY A 105 8.96 -11.10 19.15
N LEU A 106 7.95 -11.59 18.43
CA LEU A 106 8.14 -12.56 17.35
C LEU A 106 8.87 -11.87 16.19
N PRO A 107 9.86 -12.51 15.55
CA PRO A 107 10.55 -11.93 14.40
C PRO A 107 9.56 -11.67 13.25
N ALA A 108 9.71 -10.52 12.59
CA ALA A 108 9.00 -10.25 11.34
C ALA A 108 9.50 -11.25 10.28
N ALA A 109 8.57 -11.94 9.62
CA ALA A 109 8.84 -12.92 8.58
C ALA A 109 9.44 -12.29 7.31
#